data_AF-W6T7D9-F1
#
_entry.id   AF-W6T7D9-F1
#
_cell.length_a   1.000
_cell.length_b   1.000
_cell.length_c   1.000
_cell.angle_alpha   90.00
_cell.angle_beta   90.00
_cell.angle_gamma   90.00
#
_symmetry.space_group_name_H-M   'P 1'
#
loop_
_entity.id
_entity.type
_entity.pdbx_description
1 polymer ?
#
loop_
_entity_poly.entity_id
_entity_poly.type
_entity_poly.pdbx_seq_one_letter_code
_entity_poly.pdbx_strand_id
1 'polypeptide(L)'
;MLSHLVIGASGLYLGDMLFIAVSFLILMALIAKFAWNPATKMMNERAEKIAHDIDSAESSRKEASELADKRKAALADSRNEASEIVSDAKTSGEKQRANIVADAQNEATQYKQMARKDIEQERQDALKNVQSDVADISIQIATKIIKKQLDPEGQQALINSYIEGLGKHES
;
A
#
# COMPACT_ATOMS: atom_id res chain seq x y z
N MET A 1 85.61 -9.25 50.47
CA MET A 1 84.86 -10.29 51.22
C MET A 1 84.30 -11.30 50.23
N LEU A 2 85.17 -12.14 49.67
CA LEU A 2 84.86 -13.14 48.64
C LEU A 2 85.69 -14.39 48.98
N SER A 3 85.21 -15.20 49.91
CA SER A 3 85.96 -16.36 50.38
C SER A 3 85.05 -17.53 50.77
N HIS A 4 84.29 -18.06 49.80
CA HIS A 4 83.71 -19.40 49.87
C HIS A 4 83.73 -20.07 48.49
N LEU A 5 84.91 -20.15 47.88
CA LEU A 5 85.16 -21.15 46.83
C LEU A 5 85.85 -22.34 47.49
N VAL A 6 85.07 -23.18 48.17
CA VAL A 6 85.54 -24.49 48.62
C VAL A 6 85.24 -25.48 47.49
N ILE A 7 86.24 -25.72 46.65
CA ILE A 7 86.36 -26.92 45.83
C ILE A 7 87.75 -27.49 46.15
N GLY A 8 87.79 -28.65 46.81
CA GLY A 8 88.98 -29.53 46.78
C GLY A 8 89.58 -29.95 48.13
N ALA A 9 88.95 -30.96 48.75
CA ALA A 9 89.56 -32.15 49.37
C ALA A 9 90.60 -32.05 50.50
N SER A 10 90.19 -32.56 51.67
CA SER A 10 90.94 -33.62 52.37
C SER A 10 89.97 -34.45 53.22
N GLY A 11 89.50 -35.57 52.64
CA GLY A 11 88.55 -36.51 53.23
C GLY A 11 87.27 -36.60 52.41
N LEU A 12 87.10 -37.67 51.62
CA LEU A 12 85.80 -38.05 51.06
C LEU A 12 84.91 -38.52 52.22
N TYR A 13 84.30 -37.58 52.93
CA TYR A 13 83.25 -37.90 53.88
C TYR A 13 82.04 -38.36 53.07
N LEU A 14 81.83 -39.68 52.97
CA LEU A 14 80.60 -40.27 52.39
C LEU A 14 79.33 -39.54 52.88
N GLY A 15 79.36 -38.99 54.10
CA GLY A 15 78.30 -38.20 54.70
C GLY A 15 77.94 -36.91 53.95
N ASP A 16 78.90 -36.16 53.41
CA ASP A 16 78.61 -34.89 52.72
C ASP A 16 77.99 -35.14 51.34
N MET A 17 78.51 -36.13 50.60
CA MET A 17 77.90 -36.59 49.34
C MET A 17 76.49 -37.15 49.55
N LEU A 18 76.25 -37.86 50.66
CA LEU A 18 74.92 -38.39 51.01
C LEU A 18 73.96 -37.27 51.41
N PHE A 19 74.43 -36.25 52.15
CA PHE A 19 73.63 -35.07 52.49
C PHE A 19 73.25 -34.25 51.24
N ILE A 20 74.19 -34.03 50.32
CA ILE A 20 73.92 -33.37 49.04
C ILE A 20 72.94 -34.20 48.19
N ALA A 21 73.09 -35.53 48.14
CA ALA A 21 72.17 -36.40 47.40
C ALA A 21 70.74 -36.37 47.99
N VAL A 22 70.61 -36.40 49.32
CA VAL A 22 69.30 -36.32 50.01
C VAL A 22 68.67 -34.94 49.79
N SER A 23 69.42 -33.85 49.95
CA SER A 23 68.90 -32.50 49.70
C SER A 23 68.51 -32.27 48.24
N PHE A 24 69.27 -32.82 47.28
CA PHE A 24 68.91 -32.82 45.86
C PHE A 24 67.63 -33.61 45.59
N LEU A 25 67.46 -34.79 46.19
CA LEU A 25 66.23 -35.58 46.08
C LEU A 25 65.02 -34.85 46.69
N ILE A 26 65.20 -34.19 47.83
CA ILE A 26 64.13 -33.38 48.46
C ILE A 26 63.76 -32.21 47.54
N LEU A 27 64.76 -31.49 47.00
CA LEU A 27 64.51 -30.39 46.06
C LEU A 27 63.79 -30.89 44.80
N MET A 28 64.22 -32.02 44.23
CA MET A 28 63.60 -32.64 43.07
C MET A 28 62.15 -33.03 43.36
N ALA A 29 61.85 -33.59 44.53
CA ALA A 29 60.49 -33.92 44.95
C ALA A 29 59.61 -32.67 45.11
N LEU A 30 60.16 -31.59 45.67
CA LEU A 30 59.45 -30.31 45.78
C LEU A 30 59.16 -29.69 44.42
N ILE A 31 60.12 -29.70 43.49
CA ILE A 31 59.92 -29.20 42.12
C ILE A 31 58.92 -30.07 41.37
N ALA A 32 59.04 -31.40 41.44
CA ALA A 32 58.11 -32.31 40.79
C ALA A 32 56.68 -32.11 41.28
N LYS A 33 56.46 -31.87 42.58
CA LYS A 33 55.13 -31.62 43.12
C LYS A 33 54.60 -30.21 42.84
N PHE A 34 55.47 -29.19 42.90
CA PHE A 34 55.06 -27.79 42.82
C PHE A 34 55.04 -27.22 41.41
N ALA A 35 55.94 -27.65 40.52
CA ALA A 35 56.05 -27.14 39.15
C ALA A 35 55.24 -27.95 38.12
N TRP A 36 55.01 -29.25 38.34
CA TRP A 36 54.30 -30.11 37.38
C TRP A 36 52.83 -29.71 37.19
N ASN A 37 52.14 -29.41 38.29
CA ASN A 37 50.74 -28.97 38.28
C ASN A 37 50.53 -27.66 37.49
N PRO A 38 51.23 -26.53 37.79
CA PRO A 38 51.03 -25.29 37.05
C PRO A 38 51.49 -25.39 35.58
N ALA A 39 52.57 -26.13 35.29
CA ALA A 39 53.04 -26.31 33.92
C ALA A 39 52.03 -27.07 33.04
N THR A 40 51.48 -28.17 33.57
CA THR A 40 50.47 -28.97 32.85
C THR A 40 49.15 -28.19 32.72
N LYS A 41 48.75 -27.47 33.78
CA LYS A 41 47.55 -26.64 33.76
C LYS A 41 47.62 -25.55 32.69
N MET A 42 48.74 -24.83 32.59
CA MET A 42 48.93 -23.79 31.56
C MET A 42 48.88 -24.37 30.13
N MET A 43 49.42 -25.57 29.92
CA MET A 43 49.38 -26.23 28.62
C MET A 43 47.95 -26.66 28.25
N ASN A 44 47.21 -27.22 29.21
CA ASN A 44 45.82 -27.62 29.02
C ASN A 44 44.92 -26.41 28.80
N GLU A 45 45.07 -25.32 29.57
CA GLU A 45 44.32 -24.07 29.37
C GLU A 45 44.56 -23.47 27.98
N ARG A 46 45.80 -23.54 27.47
CA ARG A 46 46.10 -23.11 26.10
C ARG A 46 45.44 -24.01 25.07
N ALA A 47 45.50 -25.32 25.25
CA ALA A 47 44.89 -26.28 24.32
C ALA A 47 43.35 -26.10 24.29
N GLU A 48 42.73 -25.97 25.46
CA GLU A 48 41.28 -25.74 25.60
C GLU A 48 40.86 -24.41 25.00
N LYS A 49 41.62 -23.33 25.24
CA LYS A 49 41.36 -22.03 24.63
C LYS A 49 41.42 -22.09 23.10
N ILE A 50 42.44 -22.75 22.54
CA ILE A 50 42.58 -22.88 21.09
C ILE A 50 41.43 -23.70 20.51
N ALA A 51 41.07 -24.81 21.15
CA ALA A 51 39.93 -25.63 20.71
C ALA A 51 38.63 -24.82 20.73
N HIS A 52 38.36 -24.12 21.84
CA HIS A 52 37.19 -23.25 21.96
C HIS A 52 37.18 -22.11 20.92
N ASP A 53 38.32 -21.46 20.68
CA ASP A 53 38.42 -20.38 19.70
C ASP A 53 38.18 -20.91 18.27
N ILE A 54 38.62 -22.14 17.95
CA ILE A 54 38.35 -22.78 16.66
C ILE A 54 36.86 -23.17 16.54
N ASP A 55 36.30 -23.83 17.55
CA ASP A 55 34.90 -24.26 17.55
C ASP A 55 33.95 -23.06 17.46
N SER A 56 34.24 -22.00 18.21
CA SER A 56 33.45 -20.76 18.16
C SER A 56 33.58 -20.04 16.82
N ALA A 57 34.76 -20.04 16.19
CA ALA A 57 34.95 -19.50 14.85
C ALA A 57 34.19 -20.32 13.80
N GLU A 58 34.18 -21.65 13.91
CA GLU A 58 33.41 -22.52 13.01
C GLU A 58 31.91 -22.31 13.18
N SER A 59 31.40 -22.28 14.42
CA SER A 59 29.98 -21.97 14.69
C SER A 59 29.59 -20.60 14.14
N SER A 60 30.39 -19.58 14.42
CA SER A 60 30.16 -18.21 13.91
C SER A 60 30.12 -18.17 12.38
N ARG A 61 31.01 -18.90 11.72
CA ARG A 61 31.04 -18.99 10.26
C ARG A 61 29.80 -19.71 9.71
N LYS A 62 29.37 -20.79 10.36
CA LYS A 62 28.17 -21.52 9.97
C LYS A 62 26.92 -20.66 10.15
N GLU A 63 26.76 -20.01 11.30
CA GLU A 63 25.66 -19.09 11.58
C GLU A 63 25.62 -17.92 10.59
N ALA A 64 26.79 -17.34 10.26
CA ALA A 64 26.88 -16.28 9.26
C ALA A 64 26.44 -16.77 7.86
N SER A 65 26.82 -17.98 7.47
CA SER A 65 26.38 -18.59 6.20
C SER A 65 24.87 -18.83 6.19
N GLU A 66 24.32 -19.42 7.25
CA GLU A 66 22.87 -19.66 7.37
C GLU A 66 22.07 -18.34 7.36
N LEU A 67 22.58 -17.31 8.03
CA LEU A 67 21.95 -15.99 8.03
C LEU A 67 22.03 -15.35 6.63
N ALA A 68 23.14 -15.48 5.92
CA ALA A 68 23.28 -14.98 4.56
C ALA A 68 22.27 -15.67 3.61
N ASP A 69 22.10 -16.99 3.73
CA ASP A 69 21.13 -17.74 2.94
C ASP A 69 19.68 -17.32 3.26
N LYS A 70 19.34 -17.19 4.55
CA LYS A 70 18.03 -16.67 4.99
C LYS A 70 17.77 -15.26 4.46
N ARG A 71 18.76 -14.38 4.49
CA ARG A 71 18.66 -13.01 3.96
C ARG A 71 18.45 -13.01 2.44
N LYS A 72 19.14 -13.89 1.72
CA LYS A 72 19.00 -14.03 0.27
C LYS A 72 17.61 -14.55 -0.10
N ALA A 73 17.10 -15.55 0.63
CA ALA A 73 15.74 -16.07 0.48
C ALA A 73 14.70 -14.98 0.75
N ALA A 74 14.79 -14.29 1.90
CA ALA A 74 13.89 -13.19 2.25
C ALA A 74 13.90 -12.07 1.20
N LEU A 75 15.07 -11.72 0.64
CA LEU A 75 15.17 -10.71 -0.42
C LEU A 75 14.51 -11.18 -1.73
N ALA A 76 14.61 -12.47 -2.07
CA ALA A 76 13.94 -13.03 -3.23
C ALA A 76 12.41 -13.02 -3.04
N ASP A 77 11.94 -13.41 -1.86
CA ASP A 77 10.52 -13.41 -1.51
C ASP A 77 9.94 -11.99 -1.56
N SER A 78 10.62 -11.00 -0.96
CA SER A 78 10.19 -9.60 -1.04
C SER A 78 10.15 -9.05 -2.47
N ARG A 79 11.03 -9.52 -3.36
CA ARG A 79 10.99 -9.13 -4.78
C ARG A 79 9.80 -9.74 -5.50
N ASN A 80 9.48 -10.99 -5.21
CA ASN A 80 8.31 -11.67 -5.77
C ASN A 80 7.03 -10.99 -5.30
N GLU A 81 6.90 -10.73 -4.00
CA GLU A 81 5.76 -10.02 -3.42
C GLU A 81 5.61 -8.61 -4.01
N ALA A 82 6.70 -7.85 -4.16
CA ALA A 82 6.65 -6.55 -4.80
C ALA A 82 6.19 -6.63 -6.27
N SER A 83 6.63 -7.65 -7.01
CA SER A 83 6.19 -7.88 -8.39
C SER A 83 4.71 -8.24 -8.46
N GLU A 84 4.21 -9.04 -7.52
CA GLU A 84 2.80 -9.42 -7.40
C GLU A 84 1.94 -8.18 -7.11
N ILE A 85 2.33 -7.37 -6.11
CA ILE A 85 1.64 -6.11 -5.78
C ILE A 85 1.54 -5.19 -7.00
N VAL A 86 2.62 -5.04 -7.78
CA VAL A 86 2.61 -4.18 -8.98
C VAL A 86 1.71 -4.76 -10.07
N SER A 87 1.72 -6.08 -10.26
CA SER A 87 0.85 -6.78 -11.22
C SER A 87 -0.63 -6.64 -10.85
N ASP A 88 -0.97 -6.80 -9.58
CA ASP A 88 -2.32 -6.67 -9.06
C ASP A 88 -2.81 -5.22 -9.13
N ALA A 89 -1.97 -4.26 -8.76
CA ALA A 89 -2.28 -2.84 -8.90
C ALA A 89 -2.55 -2.46 -10.36
N LYS A 90 -1.76 -2.98 -11.30
CA LYS A 90 -1.97 -2.76 -12.74
C LYS A 90 -3.29 -3.36 -13.21
N THR A 91 -3.56 -4.61 -12.86
CA THR A 91 -4.80 -5.31 -13.24
C THR A 91 -6.04 -4.63 -12.66
N SER A 92 -5.97 -4.24 -11.39
CA SER A 92 -7.04 -3.49 -10.71
C SER A 92 -7.25 -2.12 -11.36
N GLY A 93 -6.18 -1.40 -11.69
CA GLY A 93 -6.23 -0.12 -12.38
C GLY A 93 -6.84 -0.22 -13.79
N GLU A 94 -6.49 -1.26 -14.55
CA GLU A 94 -7.09 -1.53 -15.87
C GLU A 94 -8.59 -1.85 -15.76
N LYS A 95 -8.99 -2.66 -14.77
CA LYS A 95 -10.40 -2.96 -14.49
C LYS A 95 -11.17 -1.70 -14.08
N GLN A 96 -10.60 -0.89 -13.20
CA GLN A 96 -11.23 0.35 -12.76
C GLN A 96 -11.38 1.34 -13.93
N ARG A 97 -10.36 1.46 -14.78
CA ARG A 97 -10.43 2.27 -16.01
C ARG A 97 -11.55 1.78 -16.93
N ALA A 98 -11.66 0.48 -17.16
CA ALA A 98 -12.70 -0.09 -17.99
C ALA A 98 -14.11 0.20 -17.42
N ASN A 99 -14.28 0.06 -16.11
CA ASN A 99 -15.54 0.39 -15.43
C ASN A 99 -15.89 1.88 -15.57
N ILE A 100 -14.95 2.79 -15.30
CA ILE A 100 -15.17 4.24 -15.44
C ILE A 100 -15.59 4.59 -16.87
N VAL A 101 -14.95 4.02 -17.88
CA VAL A 101 -15.30 4.28 -19.28
C VAL A 101 -16.68 3.73 -19.61
N ALA A 102 -17.03 2.53 -19.13
CA ALA A 102 -18.35 1.94 -19.35
C ALA A 102 -19.46 2.76 -18.66
N ASP A 103 -19.24 3.19 -17.42
CA ASP A 103 -20.17 4.02 -16.66
C ASP A 103 -20.37 5.38 -17.33
N ALA A 104 -19.29 6.03 -17.77
CA ALA A 104 -19.36 7.30 -18.50
C ALA A 104 -20.11 7.16 -19.84
N GLN A 105 -19.94 6.05 -20.56
CA GLN A 105 -20.70 5.79 -21.80
C GLN A 105 -22.20 5.56 -21.53
N ASN A 106 -22.51 4.84 -20.44
CA ASN A 106 -23.89 4.63 -20.01
C ASN A 106 -24.54 5.95 -19.61
N GLU A 107 -23.86 6.77 -18.79
CA GLU A 107 -24.34 8.08 -18.37
C GLU A 107 -24.53 9.03 -19.56
N ALA A 108 -23.56 9.09 -20.48
CA ALA A 108 -23.69 9.89 -21.69
C ALA A 108 -24.87 9.43 -22.57
N THR A 109 -25.18 8.14 -22.59
CA THR A 109 -26.33 7.60 -23.31
C THR A 109 -27.64 7.99 -22.63
N GLN A 110 -27.72 7.86 -21.30
CA GLN A 110 -28.87 8.31 -20.51
C GLN A 110 -29.12 9.80 -20.68
N TYR A 111 -28.07 10.62 -20.61
CA TYR A 111 -28.16 12.07 -20.79
C TYR A 111 -28.68 12.42 -22.19
N LYS A 112 -28.19 11.74 -23.23
CA LYS A 112 -28.70 11.91 -24.61
C LYS A 112 -30.17 11.52 -24.75
N GLN A 113 -30.62 10.47 -24.06
CA GLN A 113 -32.02 10.05 -24.07
C GLN A 113 -32.91 11.06 -23.36
N MET A 114 -32.50 11.54 -22.19
CA MET A 114 -33.21 12.61 -21.45
C MET A 114 -33.28 13.89 -22.28
N ALA A 115 -32.16 14.36 -22.84
CA ALA A 115 -32.14 15.56 -23.68
C ALA A 115 -33.07 15.44 -24.90
N ARG A 116 -33.15 14.26 -25.54
CA ARG A 116 -34.10 14.03 -26.64
C ARG A 116 -35.55 14.10 -26.18
N LYS A 117 -35.85 13.57 -24.99
CA LYS A 117 -37.19 13.62 -24.41
C LYS A 117 -37.57 15.07 -24.07
N ASP A 118 -36.65 15.83 -23.50
CA ASP A 118 -36.86 17.23 -23.16
C ASP A 118 -37.07 18.08 -24.42
N ILE A 119 -36.27 17.85 -25.48
CA ILE A 119 -36.45 18.52 -26.78
C ILE A 119 -37.83 18.21 -27.38
N GLU A 120 -38.28 16.96 -27.32
CA GLU A 120 -39.59 16.58 -27.85
C GLU A 120 -40.73 17.24 -27.05
N GLN A 121 -40.60 17.31 -25.72
CA GLN A 121 -41.56 18.00 -24.87
C GLN A 121 -41.60 19.51 -25.19
N GLU A 122 -40.44 20.16 -25.25
CA GLU A 122 -40.33 21.59 -25.58
C GLU A 122 -40.91 21.90 -26.97
N ARG A 123 -40.69 21.00 -27.94
CA ARG A 123 -41.29 21.11 -29.28
C ARG A 123 -42.82 21.06 -29.21
N GLN A 124 -43.38 20.16 -28.40
CA GLN A 124 -44.84 20.06 -28.23
C GLN A 124 -45.42 21.30 -27.55
N ASP A 125 -44.73 21.83 -26.54
CA ASP A 125 -45.15 23.04 -25.84
C ASP A 125 -45.05 24.28 -26.74
N ALA A 126 -43.98 24.41 -27.54
CA ALA A 126 -43.86 25.45 -28.56
C ALA A 126 -44.98 25.36 -29.61
N LEU A 127 -45.34 24.16 -30.09
CA LEU A 127 -46.44 23.98 -31.04
C LEU A 127 -47.79 24.37 -30.44
N LYS A 128 -48.03 24.07 -29.15
CA LYS A 128 -49.25 24.51 -28.46
C LYS A 128 -49.31 26.03 -28.33
N ASN A 129 -48.19 26.67 -27.98
CA ASN A 129 -48.11 28.13 -27.89
C ASN A 129 -48.42 28.79 -29.23
N VAL A 130 -47.83 28.29 -30.32
CA VAL A 130 -48.14 28.78 -31.69
C VAL A 130 -49.62 28.61 -32.04
N GLN A 131 -50.24 27.47 -31.68
CA GLN A 131 -51.68 27.28 -31.91
C GLN A 131 -52.53 28.29 -31.13
N SER A 132 -52.15 28.59 -29.88
CA SER A 132 -52.81 29.61 -29.07
C SER A 132 -52.68 31.00 -29.69
N ASP A 133 -51.47 31.38 -30.11
CA ASP A 133 -51.20 32.68 -30.75
C ASP A 133 -52.02 32.85 -32.04
N VAL A 134 -52.11 31.79 -32.86
CA VAL A 134 -52.93 31.80 -34.08
C VAL A 134 -54.42 31.93 -33.78
N ALA A 135 -54.91 31.28 -32.72
CA ALA A 135 -56.30 31.41 -32.28
C ALA A 135 -56.61 32.86 -31.85
N ASP A 136 -55.72 33.47 -31.06
CA ASP A 136 -55.86 34.85 -30.60
C ASP A 136 -55.84 35.85 -31.77
N ILE A 137 -54.91 35.68 -32.72
CA ILE A 137 -54.86 36.49 -33.94
C ILE A 137 -56.16 36.33 -34.74
N SER A 138 -56.68 35.11 -34.87
CA SER A 138 -57.93 34.84 -35.59
C SER A 138 -59.13 35.52 -34.95
N ILE A 139 -59.24 35.49 -33.61
CA ILE A 139 -60.28 36.20 -32.86
C ILE A 139 -60.17 37.71 -33.06
N GLN A 140 -58.96 38.27 -33.04
CA GLN A 140 -58.74 39.70 -33.29
C GLN A 140 -59.15 40.11 -34.70
N ILE A 141 -58.82 39.30 -35.72
CA ILE A 141 -59.23 39.54 -37.11
C ILE A 141 -60.76 39.48 -37.23
N ALA A 142 -61.40 38.43 -36.70
CA ALA A 142 -62.85 38.29 -36.72
C ALA A 142 -63.54 39.49 -36.05
N THR A 143 -63.05 39.90 -34.87
CA THR A 143 -63.54 41.09 -34.15
C THR A 143 -63.42 42.36 -34.99
N LYS A 144 -62.29 42.54 -35.70
CA LYS A 144 -62.04 43.73 -36.53
C LYS A 144 -62.91 43.74 -37.79
N ILE A 145 -63.18 42.59 -38.39
CA ILE A 145 -64.10 42.44 -39.53
C ILE A 145 -65.53 42.76 -39.08
N ILE A 146 -66.00 42.17 -37.97
CA ILE A 146 -67.34 42.44 -37.42
C ILE A 146 -67.50 43.93 -37.11
N LYS A 147 -66.51 44.57 -36.45
CA LYS A 147 -66.53 46.02 -36.19
C LYS A 147 -66.57 46.87 -37.46
N LYS A 148 -65.95 46.42 -38.55
CA LYS A 148 -65.92 47.15 -39.83
C LYS A 148 -67.22 46.97 -40.64
N GLN A 149 -67.91 45.83 -40.49
CA GLN A 149 -69.19 45.55 -41.14
C GLN A 149 -70.41 46.05 -40.35
N LEU A 150 -70.22 46.48 -39.10
CA LEU A 150 -71.22 47.21 -38.32
C LEU A 150 -71.33 48.66 -38.83
N ASP A 151 -72.00 48.84 -39.97
CA ASP A 151 -72.60 50.11 -40.40
C ASP A 151 -74.00 50.22 -39.74
N PRO A 152 -74.55 51.40 -39.41
CA PRO A 152 -75.93 51.62 -38.97
C PRO A 152 -77.00 50.69 -39.57
N GLU A 153 -76.89 50.31 -40.84
CA GLU A 153 -77.81 49.40 -41.53
C GLU A 153 -77.69 47.93 -41.07
N GLY A 154 -76.47 47.46 -40.77
CA GLY A 154 -76.21 46.12 -40.23
C GLY A 154 -76.64 45.97 -38.76
N GLN A 155 -76.57 47.05 -37.99
CA GLN A 155 -77.03 47.09 -36.60
C GLN A 155 -78.55 46.87 -36.50
N GLN A 156 -79.32 47.49 -37.40
CA GLN A 156 -80.78 47.36 -37.47
C GLN A 156 -81.19 45.92 -37.86
N ALA A 157 -80.48 45.30 -38.81
CA ALA A 157 -80.71 43.92 -39.22
C ALA A 157 -80.38 42.90 -38.12
N LEU A 158 -79.30 43.11 -37.36
CA LEU A 158 -78.95 42.27 -36.20
C LEU A 158 -79.99 42.39 -35.07
N ILE A 159 -80.45 43.60 -34.76
CA ILE A 159 -81.52 43.84 -33.77
C ILE A 159 -82.82 43.16 -34.19
N ASN A 160 -83.22 43.30 -35.46
CA ASN A 160 -84.42 42.65 -35.99
C ASN A 160 -84.29 41.11 -35.94
N SER A 161 -83.12 40.55 -36.26
CA SER A 161 -82.89 39.09 -36.19
C SER A 161 -82.90 38.55 -34.75
N TYR A 162 -82.43 39.35 -33.77
CA TYR A 162 -82.50 38.99 -32.35
C TYR A 162 -83.94 39.05 -31.82
N ILE A 163 -84.71 40.07 -32.21
CA ILE A 163 -86.14 40.20 -31.87
C ILE A 163 -86.96 39.07 -32.49
N GLU A 164 -86.67 38.69 -33.74
CA GLU A 164 -87.32 37.57 -34.43
C GLU A 164 -86.92 36.20 -33.86
N GLY A 165 -85.68 36.06 -33.37
CA GLY A 165 -85.21 34.88 -32.64
C GLY A 165 -85.85 34.71 -31.25
N LEU A 166 -86.14 35.82 -30.56
CA LEU A 166 -86.89 35.81 -29.29
C LEU A 166 -88.38 35.52 -29.50
N GLY A 167 -88.98 36.02 -30.58
CA GLY A 167 -90.38 35.71 -30.93
C GLY A 167 -90.63 34.25 -31.34
N LYS A 168 -89.59 33.49 -31.73
CA LYS A 168 -89.68 32.05 -32.03
C LYS A 168 -89.61 31.15 -30.79
N HIS A 169 -89.35 31.71 -29.61
CA HIS A 169 -89.30 30.99 -28.34
C HIS A 169 -90.50 31.26 -27.41
N GLU A 170 -91.49 32.07 -27.83
CA GLU A 170 -92.77 32.31 -27.12
C GLU A 170 -94.01 31.80 -27.90
N SER A 171 -93.87 30.68 -28.61
CA SER A 171 -94.99 29.82 -29.03
C SER A 171 -94.71 28.37 -28.70
#